data_AF-A0A2G1XDY4-F1
#
_entry.id   AF-A0A2G1XDY4-F1
#
_cell.length_a   1.000
_cell.length_b   1.000
_cell.length_c   1.000
_cell.angle_alpha   90.00
_cell.angle_beta   90.00
_cell.angle_gamma   90.00
#
_symmetry.space_group_name_H-M   'P 1'
#
loop_
_entity.id
_entity.type
_entity.pdbx_description
1 polymer ?
#
loop_
_entity_poly.entity_id
_entity_poly.type
_entity_poly.pdbx_seq_one_letter_code
_entity_poly.pdbx_strand_id
1 'polypeptide(L)'
;MSVMQCRECDLAPYAVRPDAHFACDECGHRLDSRDFYLDPDEVWSVDETGTVHVFLTPAACLKWLDDIADLHTGDWATAQQALWQYRRATAGLVESLRAGLPLPA
;
A
#
# COMPACT_ATOMS: atom_id res chain seq x y z
N MET A 1 4.09 3.01 -0.92
CA MET A 1 4.35 1.75 -0.19
C MET A 1 4.43 2.10 1.27
N SER A 2 3.65 1.42 2.11
CA SER A 2 3.64 1.66 3.54
C SER A 2 4.02 0.38 4.25
N VAL A 3 4.99 0.46 5.17
CA VAL A 3 5.31 -0.67 6.06
C VAL A 3 4.11 -0.94 6.96
N MET A 4 3.78 -2.22 7.16
CA MET A 4 2.72 -2.60 8.09
C MET A 4 3.24 -2.54 9.52
N GLN A 5 2.97 -1.43 10.20
CA GLN A 5 3.39 -1.22 11.59
C GLN A 5 2.69 -2.18 12.55
N CYS A 6 3.40 -2.56 13.62
CA CYS A 6 2.82 -3.36 14.68
C CYS A 6 1.67 -2.62 15.37
N ARG A 7 0.47 -3.20 15.34
CA ARG A 7 -0.73 -2.57 15.92
C ARG A 7 -0.70 -2.44 17.45
N GLU A 8 0.15 -3.23 18.13
CA GLU A 8 0.22 -3.24 19.58
C GLU A 8 1.20 -2.22 20.15
N CYS A 9 2.33 -1.99 19.46
CA CYS A 9 3.40 -1.13 19.99
C CYS A 9 3.77 0.05 19.07
N ASP A 10 3.45 -0.02 17.77
CA ASP A 10 3.81 1.01 16.77
C ASP A 10 5.32 1.33 16.70
N LEU A 11 6.18 0.42 17.17
CA LEU A 11 7.64 0.62 17.21
C LEU A 11 8.38 0.00 16.02
N ALA A 12 7.85 -1.10 15.49
CA ALA A 12 8.47 -1.85 14.41
C ALA A 12 7.42 -2.48 13.49
N PRO A 13 7.75 -2.68 12.20
CA PRO A 13 6.88 -3.37 11.28
C PRO A 13 6.79 -4.87 11.60
N TYR A 14 5.77 -5.51 11.05
CA TYR A 14 5.71 -6.97 11.05
C TYR A 14 6.75 -7.55 10.08
N ALA A 15 7.45 -8.59 10.53
CA ALA A 15 8.38 -9.39 9.73
C ALA A 15 7.91 -10.84 9.62
N VAL A 16 8.23 -11.48 8.50
CA VAL A 16 7.97 -12.91 8.28
C VAL A 16 8.86 -13.75 9.17
N ARG A 17 8.29 -14.81 9.75
CA ARG A 17 9.02 -15.79 10.56
C ARG A 17 9.17 -17.13 9.83
N PRO A 18 10.14 -17.97 10.24
CA PRO A 18 10.33 -19.30 9.65
C PRO A 18 9.13 -20.25 9.78
N ASP A 19 8.21 -19.98 10.70
CA ASP A 19 6.99 -20.75 10.94
C ASP A 19 5.79 -20.26 10.11
N ALA A 20 6.04 -19.45 9.07
CA ALA A 20 5.04 -18.86 8.20
C ALA A 20 4.04 -17.90 8.87
N HIS A 21 4.37 -17.42 10.08
CA HIS A 21 3.61 -16.35 10.75
C HIS A 21 4.35 -15.01 10.63
N PHE A 22 3.65 -13.93 10.96
CA PHE A 22 4.25 -12.60 11.08
C PHE A 22 4.42 -12.24 12.55
N ALA A 23 5.50 -11.54 12.89
CA ALA A 23 5.66 -10.98 14.23
C ALA A 23 6.36 -9.64 14.22
N CYS A 24 6.08 -8.86 15.26
CA CYS A 24 6.84 -7.67 15.59
C CYS A 24 8.08 -8.08 16.40
N ASP A 25 9.26 -7.64 15.97
CA ASP A 25 10.52 -7.97 16.64
C ASP A 25 10.70 -7.22 17.98
N GLU A 26 9.96 -6.13 18.21
CA GLU A 26 10.04 -5.34 19.44
C GLU A 26 9.15 -5.91 20.56
N CYS A 27 7.87 -6.18 20.28
CA CYS A 27 6.91 -6.61 21.31
C CYS A 27 6.50 -8.08 21.21
N GLY A 28 6.93 -8.79 20.16
CA GLY A 28 6.63 -10.21 19.95
C GLY A 28 5.17 -10.51 19.55
N HIS A 29 4.34 -9.50 19.31
CA HIS A 29 2.96 -9.71 18.86
C HIS A 29 2.95 -10.44 17.52
N ARG A 30 2.09 -11.45 17.39
CA ARG A 30 2.00 -12.34 16.22
C ARG A 30 0.72 -12.08 15.45
N LEU A 31 0.79 -12.22 14.13
CA LEU A 31 -0.35 -12.19 13.22
C LEU A 31 -0.26 -13.38 12.26
N ASP A 32 -1.42 -13.97 11.98
CA ASP A 32 -1.61 -14.77 10.77
C ASP A 32 -1.94 -13.86 9.59
N SER A 33 -1.69 -14.33 8.37
CA SER A 33 -2.14 -13.69 7.12
C SER A 33 -3.62 -13.30 7.12
N ARG A 34 -4.47 -14.05 7.84
CA ARG A 34 -5.92 -13.81 7.97
C ARG A 34 -6.27 -12.71 8.94
N ASP A 35 -5.35 -12.34 9.83
CA ASP A 35 -5.56 -11.31 10.84
C ASP A 35 -5.26 -9.91 10.29
N PHE A 36 -4.77 -9.81 9.05
CA PHE A 36 -4.60 -8.54 8.36
C PHE A 36 -5.95 -7.93 8.03
N TYR A 37 -6.26 -6.83 8.71
CA TYR A 37 -7.40 -5.98 8.40
C TYR A 37 -6.96 -4.96 7.36
N LEU A 38 -7.24 -5.25 6.09
CA LEU A 38 -6.91 -4.40 4.95
C LEU A 38 -8.18 -3.79 4.36
N ASP A 39 -8.05 -2.60 3.80
CA ASP A 39 -9.12 -2.05 2.98
C ASP A 39 -9.34 -2.91 1.72
N PRO A 40 -10.54 -2.91 1.11
CA PRO A 40 -10.83 -3.73 -0.07
C PRO A 40 -9.89 -3.49 -1.25
N ASP A 41 -9.31 -2.30 -1.31
CA ASP A 41 -8.40 -1.84 -2.34
C ASP A 41 -6.92 -2.04 -1.96
N GLU A 42 -6.64 -2.68 -0.84
CA GLU A 42 -5.29 -2.92 -0.33
C GLU A 42 -4.90 -4.40 -0.37
N VAL A 43 -3.61 -4.64 -0.58
CA VAL A 43 -2.99 -5.95 -0.53
C VAL A 43 -1.63 -5.85 0.17
N TRP A 44 -1.15 -6.96 0.69
CA TRP A 44 0.15 -7.04 1.36
C TRP A 44 1.14 -7.85 0.54
N SER A 45 2.42 -7.53 0.69
CA SER A 45 3.54 -8.34 0.18
C SER A 45 4.71 -8.29 1.16
N VAL A 46 5.63 -9.25 1.04
CA VAL A 46 6.85 -9.32 1.84
C VAL A 46 8.04 -8.96 0.95
N ASP A 47 8.88 -8.03 1.40
CA ASP A 47 10.10 -7.66 0.68
C ASP A 47 11.26 -8.65 0.88
N GLU A 48 12.40 -8.39 0.26
CA GLU A 48 13.60 -9.21 0.37
C GLU A 48 14.21 -9.26 1.78
N THR A 49 13.86 -8.29 2.64
CA THR A 49 14.30 -8.25 4.05
C THR A 49 13.36 -9.02 4.98
N GLY A 50 12.24 -9.53 4.45
CA GLY A 50 11.21 -10.19 5.23
C GLY A 50 10.20 -9.23 5.86
N THR A 51 10.22 -7.95 5.52
CA THR A 51 9.29 -6.93 6.07
C THR A 51 7.97 -6.96 5.31
N VAL A 52 6.85 -6.85 6.03
CA VAL A 52 5.51 -6.76 5.45
C VAL A 52 5.20 -5.33 5.03
N HIS A 53 4.80 -5.16 3.78
CA HIS A 53 4.38 -3.89 3.19
C HIS A 53 2.94 -3.98 2.68
N VAL A 54 2.23 -2.86 2.75
CA VAL A 54 0.89 -2.67 2.20
C VAL A 54 0.97 -1.83 0.93
N PHE A 55 0.21 -2.25 -0.08
CA PHE A 55 0.08 -1.64 -1.39
C PHE A 55 -1.40 -1.45 -1.72
N LEU A 56 -1.70 -0.42 -2.51
CA LEU A 56 -2.98 -0.36 -3.20
C LEU A 56 -2.98 -1.38 -4.34
N THR A 57 -4.15 -1.92 -4.69
CA THR A 57 -4.27 -2.75 -5.89
C THR A 57 -4.04 -1.89 -7.14
N PRO A 58 -3.48 -2.45 -8.23
CA PRO A 58 -3.39 -1.73 -9.50
C PRO A 58 -4.73 -1.20 -10.00
N ALA A 59 -5.84 -1.92 -9.75
CA ALA A 59 -7.19 -1.48 -10.08
C ALA A 59 -7.59 -0.21 -9.30
N ALA A 60 -7.31 -0.13 -8.00
CA ALA A 60 -7.57 1.05 -7.19
C ALA A 60 -6.74 2.26 -7.64
N CYS A 61 -5.47 2.05 -7.99
CA CYS A 61 -4.61 3.10 -8.52
C CYS A 61 -5.12 3.64 -9.86
N LEU A 62 -5.59 2.76 -10.77
CA LEU A 62 -6.16 3.16 -12.04
C LEU A 62 -7.47 3.93 -11.86
N LYS A 63 -8.37 3.44 -11.00
CA LYS A 63 -9.59 4.16 -10.65
C LYS A 63 -9.28 5.56 -10.12
N TRP A 64 -8.28 5.69 -9.24
CA TRP A 64 -7.88 6.98 -8.74
C TRP A 64 -7.34 7.90 -9.84
N LEU A 65 -6.56 7.37 -10.80
CA LEU A 65 -6.11 8.14 -11.96
C LEU A 65 -7.28 8.63 -12.81
N ASP A 66 -8.30 7.80 -13.03
CA ASP A 66 -9.53 8.18 -13.74
C ASP A 66 -10.30 9.27 -12.99
N ASP A 67 -10.49 9.11 -11.67
CA ASP A 67 -11.15 10.10 -10.82
C ASP A 67 -10.44 11.46 -10.87
N ILE A 68 -9.10 11.47 -10.97
CA ILE A 68 -8.31 12.71 -11.12
C ILE A 68 -8.48 13.34 -12.50
N ALA A 69 -8.59 12.51 -13.56
CA ALA A 69 -8.76 13.01 -14.93
C ALA A 69 -10.08 13.77 -15.11
N ASP A 70 -11.10 13.41 -14.32
CA ASP A 70 -12.40 14.08 -14.30
C ASP A 70 -12.44 15.36 -13.44
N LEU A 71 -11.35 15.70 -12.72
CA LEU A 71 -11.31 16.90 -11.89
C LEU A 71 -11.33 18.17 -12.74
N HIS A 72 -12.25 19.08 -12.42
CA HIS A 72 -12.28 20.39 -13.04
C HIS A 72 -11.16 21.29 -12.50
N THR A 73 -10.14 21.55 -13.32
CA THR A 73 -9.02 22.45 -12.98
C THR A 73 -9.32 23.87 -13.48
N GLY A 74 -10.22 24.56 -12.78
CA GLY A 74 -10.65 25.92 -13.16
C GLY A 74 -9.68 27.04 -12.73
N ASP A 75 -8.75 26.72 -11.83
CA ASP A 75 -7.72 27.64 -11.37
C ASP A 75 -6.37 26.92 -11.18
N TRP A 76 -5.33 27.70 -10.90
CA TRP A 76 -3.99 27.17 -10.70
C TRP A 76 -3.90 26.22 -9.50
N ALA A 77 -4.63 26.48 -8.41
CA ALA A 77 -4.50 25.74 -7.15
C ALA A 77 -5.10 24.34 -7.28
N THR A 78 -6.29 24.28 -7.87
CA THR A 78 -6.95 23.03 -8.26
C THR A 78 -6.12 22.24 -9.28
N ALA A 79 -5.53 22.89 -10.27
CA ALA A 79 -4.62 22.24 -11.22
C ALA A 79 -3.38 21.63 -10.55
N GLN A 80 -2.76 22.35 -9.61
CA GLN A 80 -1.62 21.84 -8.86
C GLN A 80 -1.98 20.67 -7.96
N GLN A 81 -3.13 20.76 -7.28
CA GLN A 81 -3.61 19.69 -6.43
C GLN A 81 -3.88 18.41 -7.26
N ALA A 82 -4.53 18.54 -8.42
CA ALA A 82 -4.76 17.43 -9.34
C ALA A 82 -3.43 16.82 -9.83
N LEU A 83 -2.44 17.65 -10.20
CA LEU A 83 -1.11 17.15 -10.60
C LEU A 83 -0.39 16.40 -9.47
N TRP A 84 -0.50 16.89 -8.23
CA TRP A 84 0.07 16.20 -7.07
C TRP A 84 -0.59 14.84 -6.84
N GLN A 85 -1.92 14.78 -6.92
CA GLN A 85 -2.65 13.52 -6.80
C GLN A 85 -2.31 12.55 -7.94
N TYR A 86 -2.21 13.04 -9.18
CA TYR A 86 -1.82 12.22 -10.33
C TYR A 86 -0.45 11.57 -10.12
N ARG A 87 0.53 12.35 -9.65
CA ARG A 87 1.88 11.84 -9.34
C ARG A 87 1.85 10.79 -8.23
N ARG A 88 1.03 11.01 -7.20
CA ARG A 88 0.87 10.07 -6.08
C ARG A 88 0.22 8.75 -6.53
N ALA A 89 -0.86 8.81 -7.29
CA ALA A 89 -1.54 7.62 -7.84
C ALA A 89 -0.61 6.83 -8.78
N THR A 90 0.14 7.54 -9.65
CA THR A 90 1.14 6.92 -10.53
C THR A 90 2.26 6.24 -9.74
N ALA A 91 2.77 6.88 -8.67
CA ALA A 91 3.79 6.28 -7.82
C ALA A 91 3.26 5.00 -7.15
N GLY A 92 2.04 5.03 -6.62
CA GLY A 92 1.38 3.86 -6.03
C GLY A 92 1.22 2.72 -7.04
N LEU A 93 0.81 3.01 -8.28
CA LEU A 93 0.72 2.01 -9.35
C LEU A 93 2.08 1.37 -9.64
N VAL A 94 3.13 2.19 -9.81
CA VAL A 94 4.48 1.69 -10.09
C VAL A 94 5.00 0.80 -8.97
N GLU A 95 4.79 1.18 -7.71
CA GLU A 95 5.17 0.35 -6.55
C GLU A 95 4.42 -0.99 -6.54
N SER A 96 3.13 -0.96 -6.82
CA SER A 96 2.27 -2.15 -6.89
C SER A 96 2.73 -3.13 -7.97
N LEU A 97 3.07 -2.60 -9.16
CA LEU A 97 3.62 -3.39 -10.25
C LEU A 97 5.01 -3.96 -9.93
N ARG A 98 5.86 -3.20 -9.23
CA ARG A 98 7.16 -3.68 -8.76
C ARG A 98 7.04 -4.79 -7.71
N ALA A 99 5.97 -4.76 -6.92
CA ALA A 99 5.61 -5.84 -6.00
C ALA A 99 5.02 -7.08 -6.72
N GLY A 100 4.91 -7.05 -8.05
CA GLY A 100 4.42 -8.17 -8.86
C GLY A 100 2.90 -8.26 -8.95
N LEU A 101 2.16 -7.23 -8.53
CA LEU A 101 0.70 -7.22 -8.61
C LEU A 101 0.26 -7.05 -10.08
N PRO A 102 -0.67 -7.88 -10.58
CA PRO A 102 -1.11 -7.82 -11.97
C PRO A 102 -2.01 -6.61 -12.23
N LEU A 103 -1.94 -6.08 -13.45
CA LEU A 103 -2.95 -5.14 -13.94
C LEU A 103 -4.32 -5.84 -14.02
N PRO A 104 -5.42 -5.11 -13.79
CA PRO A 104 -6.76 -5.65 -14.05
C PRO A 104 -6.91 -6.04 -15.53
N ALA A 105 -7.69 -7.08 -15.79
CA ALA A 105 -7.95 -7.64 -17.12
C ALA A 105 -8.86 -6.75 -17.98
#